data_AF-F7KTQ4-F1
#
_entry.id   AF-F7KTQ4-F1
#
_cell.length_a   1.000
_cell.length_b   1.000
_cell.length_c   1.000
_cell.angle_alpha   90.00
_cell.angle_beta   90.00
_cell.angle_gamma   90.00
#
_symmetry.space_group_name_H-M   'P 1'
#
loop_
_entity.id
_entity.type
_entity.pdbx_description
1 polymer ?
#
loop_
_entity_poly.entity_id
_entity_poly.type
_entity_poly.pdbx_seq_one_letter_code
_entity_poly.pdbx_strand_id
1 'polypeptide(L)'
;MDKKDLYFEKEYMPHMNRIGKITGYLGVLLSFAPAFILAVVYGIFPKPAALLTAFVSIASAVGVLWFVEPISYFTILGPVGTYMAFLSGNISNMRLPCASMAQISADVEPGTKEGSIISTLGMAVSIVVNVSVLTIGVILGSSVLSMLPSKVTEALNYLLPALFGALLVQFGMKQKNSR
;
A
#
# COMPACT_ATOMS: atom_id res chain seq x y z
N MET A 1 29.81 -18.86 -13.03
CA MET A 1 28.86 -17.83 -12.56
C MET A 1 29.34 -16.51 -13.12
N ASP A 2 28.51 -15.82 -13.88
CA ASP A 2 28.91 -14.60 -14.59
C ASP A 2 29.21 -13.47 -13.58
N LYS A 3 30.08 -12.51 -13.93
CA LYS A 3 30.45 -11.38 -13.03
C LYS A 3 29.21 -10.60 -12.58
N LYS A 4 28.21 -10.47 -13.46
CA LYS A 4 26.94 -9.80 -13.20
C LYS A 4 26.11 -10.53 -12.14
N ASP A 5 26.05 -11.86 -12.19
CA ASP A 5 25.34 -12.67 -11.20
C ASP A 5 25.98 -12.57 -9.83
N LEU A 6 27.31 -12.58 -9.79
CA LEU A 6 28.07 -12.44 -8.55
C LEU A 6 27.80 -11.08 -7.88
N TYR A 7 27.74 -10.00 -8.67
CA TYR A 7 27.41 -8.67 -8.18
C TYR A 7 25.97 -8.59 -7.66
N PHE A 8 25.02 -9.13 -8.41
CA PHE A 8 23.61 -9.13 -8.03
C PHE A 8 23.39 -9.83 -6.68
N GLU A 9 24.00 -11.00 -6.49
CA GLU A 9 23.81 -11.81 -5.29
C GLU A 9 24.63 -11.32 -4.09
N LYS A 10 25.86 -10.85 -4.29
CA LYS A 10 26.77 -10.49 -3.19
C LYS A 10 26.69 -9.03 -2.76
N GLU A 11 26.34 -8.12 -3.65
CA GLU A 11 26.32 -6.68 -3.34
C GLU A 11 24.91 -6.09 -3.42
N TYR A 12 24.23 -6.22 -4.56
CA TYR A 12 22.94 -5.57 -4.77
C TYR A 12 21.86 -6.10 -3.80
N MET A 13 21.63 -7.41 -3.80
CA MET A 13 20.56 -8.03 -2.99
C MET A 13 20.72 -7.80 -1.48
N PRO A 14 21.90 -8.02 -0.87
CA PRO A 14 22.09 -7.76 0.56
C PRO A 14 21.91 -6.30 0.93
N HIS A 15 22.39 -5.37 0.09
CA HIS A 15 22.25 -3.94 0.32
C HIS A 15 20.78 -3.51 0.26
N MET A 16 20.06 -3.92 -0.79
CA MET A 16 18.64 -3.56 -0.96
C MET A 16 17.77 -4.19 0.13
N ASN A 17 18.03 -5.44 0.52
CA ASN A 17 17.32 -6.07 1.64
C ASN A 17 17.59 -5.35 2.97
N ARG A 18 18.80 -4.84 3.19
CA ARG A 18 19.12 -4.07 4.40
C ARG A 18 18.31 -2.77 4.44
N ILE A 19 18.30 -2.01 3.34
CA ILE A 19 17.51 -0.78 3.24
C ILE A 19 16.03 -1.09 3.41
N GLY A 20 15.50 -2.05 2.63
CA GLY A 20 14.08 -2.43 2.65
C GLY A 20 13.58 -2.85 4.02
N LYS A 21 14.37 -3.62 4.78
CA LYS A 21 14.03 -3.97 6.17
C LYS A 21 14.01 -2.76 7.09
N ILE A 22 15.02 -1.89 7.02
CA ILE A 22 15.08 -0.69 7.87
C ILE A 22 13.89 0.22 7.58
N THR A 23 13.63 0.52 6.31
CA THR A 23 12.51 1.37 5.90
C THR A 23 11.16 0.71 6.21
N GLY A 24 11.06 -0.61 6.08
CA GLY A 24 9.86 -1.37 6.44
C GLY A 24 9.55 -1.31 7.93
N TYR A 25 10.53 -1.57 8.79
CA TYR A 25 10.34 -1.47 10.25
C TYR A 25 10.03 -0.05 10.70
N LEU A 26 10.69 0.95 10.12
CA LEU A 26 10.36 2.35 10.35
C LEU A 26 8.93 2.67 9.91
N GLY A 27 8.50 2.17 8.74
CA GLY A 27 7.14 2.32 8.25
C GLY A 27 6.11 1.72 9.21
N VAL A 28 6.37 0.52 9.74
CA VAL A 28 5.49 -0.09 10.75
C VAL A 28 5.40 0.79 12.00
N LEU A 29 6.53 1.23 12.57
CA LEU A 29 6.54 2.08 13.76
C LEU A 29 5.79 3.41 13.53
N LEU A 30 6.05 4.05 12.40
CA LEU A 30 5.41 5.31 12.03
C LEU A 30 3.92 5.14 11.72
N SER A 31 3.47 3.96 11.27
CA SER A 31 2.04 3.70 11.05
C SER A 31 1.21 3.75 12.34
N PHE A 32 1.83 3.44 13.49
CA PHE A 32 1.21 3.57 14.81
C PHE A 32 1.33 4.97 15.41
N ALA A 33 2.17 5.85 14.86
CA ALA A 33 2.41 7.18 15.42
C ALA A 33 1.11 8.02 15.54
N PRO A 34 0.20 8.07 14.55
CA PRO A 34 -1.06 8.80 14.69
C PRO A 34 -1.92 8.26 15.84
N ALA A 35 -2.04 6.94 15.97
CA ALA A 35 -2.80 6.30 17.04
C ALA A 35 -2.17 6.59 18.42
N PHE A 36 -0.84 6.56 18.50
CA PHE A 36 -0.11 6.88 19.73
C PHE A 36 -0.28 8.35 20.13
N ILE A 37 -0.22 9.28 19.17
CA ILE A 37 -0.46 10.70 19.41
C ILE A 37 -1.89 10.92 19.93
N LEU A 38 -2.90 10.29 19.33
CA LEU A 38 -4.29 10.38 19.80
C LEU A 38 -4.45 9.84 21.24
N ALA A 39 -3.78 8.75 21.57
CA ALA A 39 -3.85 8.16 22.90
C ALA A 39 -3.14 9.00 23.97
N VAL A 40 -1.89 9.42 23.72
CA VAL A 40 -1.03 10.06 24.74
C VAL A 40 -1.22 11.57 24.80
N VAL A 41 -1.34 12.25 23.66
CA VAL A 41 -1.44 13.72 23.61
C VAL A 41 -2.88 14.18 23.82
N TYR A 42 -3.83 13.51 23.15
CA TYR A 42 -5.24 13.88 23.23
C TYR A 42 -6.02 13.10 24.29
N GLY A 43 -5.42 12.09 24.93
CA GLY A 43 -6.08 11.27 25.95
C GLY A 43 -7.23 10.40 25.41
N ILE A 44 -7.33 10.24 24.08
CA ILE A 44 -8.43 9.53 23.43
C ILE A 44 -8.05 8.05 23.35
N PHE A 45 -8.42 7.30 24.38
CA PHE A 45 -8.27 5.85 24.36
C PHE A 45 -9.53 5.19 23.77
N PRO A 46 -9.39 4.41 22.69
CA PRO A 46 -10.52 3.62 22.19
C PRO A 46 -10.93 2.58 23.25
N LYS A 47 -12.24 2.38 23.43
CA LYS A 47 -12.75 1.30 24.30
C LYS A 47 -12.23 -0.04 23.77
N PRO A 48 -11.66 -0.92 24.61
CA PRO A 48 -11.10 -2.20 24.16
C PRO A 48 -12.07 -3.05 23.33
N ALA A 49 -13.35 -3.04 23.70
CA ALA A 49 -14.41 -3.73 22.97
C ALA A 49 -14.57 -3.21 21.52
N ALA A 50 -14.53 -1.89 21.32
CA ALA A 50 -14.66 -1.29 19.99
C ALA A 50 -13.44 -1.61 19.10
N LEU A 51 -12.25 -1.65 19.70
CA LEU A 51 -11.03 -2.06 18.99
C LEU A 51 -11.11 -3.51 18.51
N LEU A 52 -11.57 -4.41 19.39
CA LEU A 52 -11.74 -5.82 19.05
C LEU A 52 -12.79 -6.00 17.94
N THR A 53 -13.94 -5.32 18.04
CA THR A 53 -14.97 -5.39 17.00
C THR A 53 -14.44 -4.90 15.66
N ALA A 54 -13.75 -3.75 15.62
CA ALA A 54 -13.16 -3.23 14.40
C ALA A 54 -12.12 -4.18 13.80
N PHE A 55 -11.27 -4.77 14.63
CA PHE A 55 -10.29 -5.77 14.20
C PHE A 55 -10.96 -7.01 13.61
N VAL A 56 -11.95 -7.59 14.32
CA VAL A 56 -12.67 -8.78 13.84
C VAL A 56 -13.40 -8.47 12.53
N SER A 57 -14.06 -7.32 12.41
CA SER A 57 -14.73 -6.93 11.16
C SER A 57 -13.77 -6.87 9.97
N ILE A 58 -12.60 -6.26 10.14
CA ILE A 58 -11.58 -6.17 9.07
C ILE A 58 -10.97 -7.56 8.82
N ALA A 59 -10.59 -8.30 9.85
CA ALA A 59 -10.01 -9.64 9.73
C ALA A 59 -10.97 -10.62 9.05
N SER A 60 -12.27 -10.54 9.32
CA SER A 60 -13.28 -11.33 8.63
C SER A 60 -13.46 -10.91 7.17
N ALA A 61 -13.32 -9.62 6.85
CA ALA A 61 -13.48 -9.12 5.48
C ALA A 61 -12.26 -9.40 4.59
N VAL A 62 -11.04 -9.25 5.11
CA VAL A 62 -9.79 -9.28 4.32
C VAL A 62 -8.69 -10.19 4.89
N GLY A 63 -8.93 -10.92 5.98
CA GLY A 63 -7.90 -11.72 6.63
C GLY A 63 -7.32 -12.82 5.74
N VAL A 64 -8.11 -13.38 4.81
CA VAL A 64 -7.59 -14.33 3.81
C VAL A 64 -6.64 -13.64 2.82
N LEU A 65 -6.99 -12.42 2.39
CA LEU A 65 -6.17 -11.64 1.46
C LEU A 65 -4.81 -11.28 2.06
N TRP A 66 -4.71 -11.14 3.39
CA TRP A 66 -3.42 -10.93 4.07
C TRP A 66 -2.39 -12.03 3.80
N PHE A 67 -2.83 -13.24 3.45
CA PHE A 67 -1.94 -14.34 3.07
C PHE A 67 -1.80 -14.51 1.56
N VAL A 68 -2.91 -14.37 0.82
CA VAL A 68 -2.94 -14.60 -0.63
C VAL A 68 -2.22 -13.49 -1.39
N GLU A 69 -2.40 -12.23 -0.98
CA GLU A 69 -1.85 -11.07 -1.69
C GLU A 69 -0.31 -11.03 -1.65
N PRO A 70 0.37 -11.18 -0.49
CA PRO A 70 1.83 -11.17 -0.47
C PRO A 70 2.44 -12.26 -1.36
N ILE A 71 1.89 -13.48 -1.34
CA ILE A 71 2.39 -14.59 -2.15
C ILE A 71 2.21 -14.28 -3.64
N SER A 72 1.05 -13.75 -4.02
CA SER A 72 0.72 -13.43 -5.41
C SER A 72 1.55 -12.27 -5.95
N TYR A 73 1.82 -11.25 -5.14
CA TYR A 73 2.59 -10.09 -5.59
C TYR A 73 4.09 -10.37 -5.62
N PHE A 74 4.59 -11.23 -4.73
CA PHE A 74 6.01 -11.54 -4.66
C PHE A 74 6.56 -12.13 -5.97
N THR A 75 5.77 -12.96 -6.67
CA THR A 75 6.18 -13.58 -7.93
C THR A 75 6.41 -12.58 -9.06
N ILE A 76 5.69 -11.45 -9.04
CA ILE A 76 5.77 -10.39 -10.06
C ILE A 76 6.78 -9.31 -9.64
N LEU A 77 6.74 -8.91 -8.37
CA LEU A 77 7.52 -7.78 -7.86
C LEU A 77 8.95 -8.14 -7.48
N GLY A 78 9.19 -9.40 -7.09
CA GLY A 78 10.44 -9.81 -6.48
C GLY A 78 10.69 -9.18 -5.10
N PRO A 79 11.85 -9.44 -4.49
CA PRO A 79 12.14 -9.09 -3.10
C PRO A 79 12.21 -7.58 -2.85
N VAL A 80 12.94 -6.85 -3.69
CA VAL A 80 13.11 -5.39 -3.55
C VAL A 80 11.79 -4.66 -3.84
N GLY A 81 11.10 -5.08 -4.90
CA GLY A 81 9.80 -4.52 -5.24
C GLY A 81 8.78 -4.71 -4.12
N THR A 82 8.77 -5.88 -3.48
CA THR A 82 7.87 -6.17 -2.36
C THR A 82 8.03 -5.16 -1.21
N TYR A 83 9.26 -4.82 -0.81
CA TYR A 83 9.47 -3.82 0.25
C TYR A 83 8.85 -2.45 -0.11
N MET A 84 9.02 -1.99 -1.35
CA MET A 84 8.46 -0.70 -1.79
C MET A 84 6.94 -0.75 -1.94
N ALA A 85 6.38 -1.86 -2.43
CA ALA A 85 4.94 -2.03 -2.58
C ALA A 85 4.21 -1.96 -1.23
N PHE A 86 4.71 -2.67 -0.22
CA PHE A 86 4.12 -2.65 1.12
C PHE A 86 4.29 -1.31 1.84
N LEU A 87 5.40 -0.60 1.61
CA LEU A 87 5.61 0.71 2.22
C LEU A 87 4.76 1.81 1.57
N SER A 88 4.61 1.79 0.24
CA SER A 88 3.88 2.84 -0.49
C SER A 88 2.37 2.58 -0.62
N GLY A 89 1.93 1.35 -0.38
CA GLY A 89 0.54 0.93 -0.52
C GLY A 89 0.02 0.99 -1.96
N ASN A 90 -1.31 0.91 -2.09
CA ASN A 90 -2.02 0.92 -3.37
C ASN A 90 -1.51 -0.13 -4.38
N ILE A 91 -1.18 -1.32 -3.87
CA ILE A 91 -0.45 -2.35 -4.62
C ILE A 91 -1.27 -2.84 -5.81
N SER A 92 -2.46 -3.37 -5.57
CA SER A 92 -3.30 -4.00 -6.59
C SER A 92 -3.80 -3.04 -7.68
N ASN A 93 -4.17 -1.81 -7.31
CA ASN A 93 -4.79 -0.91 -8.29
C ASN A 93 -3.77 -0.17 -9.15
N MET A 94 -2.54 0.03 -8.67
CA MET A 94 -1.58 0.88 -9.37
C MET A 94 -0.15 0.34 -9.39
N ARG A 95 0.39 -0.18 -8.28
CA ARG A 95 1.81 -0.63 -8.28
C ARG A 95 2.02 -1.87 -9.12
N LEU A 96 1.17 -2.87 -8.92
CA LEU A 96 1.22 -4.13 -9.63
C LEU A 96 1.05 -3.95 -11.14
N PRO A 97 0.01 -3.24 -11.66
CA PRO A 97 -0.10 -3.02 -13.10
C PRO A 97 1.07 -2.18 -13.66
N CYS A 98 1.57 -1.16 -12.95
CA CYS A 98 2.76 -0.41 -13.41
C CYS A 98 4.00 -1.30 -13.51
N ALA A 99 4.24 -2.17 -12.51
CA ALA A 99 5.34 -3.13 -12.50
C ALA A 99 5.23 -4.14 -13.66
N SER A 100 4.04 -4.71 -13.85
CA SER A 100 3.79 -5.65 -14.95
C SER A 100 3.93 -4.99 -16.33
N MET A 101 3.42 -3.77 -16.52
CA MET A 101 3.58 -3.05 -17.79
C MET A 101 5.04 -2.68 -18.07
N ALA A 102 5.82 -2.36 -17.04
CA ALA A 102 7.25 -2.12 -17.19
C ALA A 102 7.99 -3.38 -17.66
N GLN A 103 7.66 -4.55 -17.09
CA GLN A 103 8.23 -5.83 -17.52
C GLN A 103 7.87 -6.17 -18.96
N ILE A 104 6.60 -6.01 -19.35
CA ILE A 104 6.13 -6.24 -20.73
C ILE A 104 6.82 -5.29 -21.70
N SER A 105 6.95 -4.01 -21.34
CA SER A 105 7.57 -3.00 -22.22
C SER A 105 9.06 -3.24 -22.44
N ALA A 106 9.73 -3.89 -21.48
CA ALA A 106 11.14 -4.25 -21.56
C ALA A 106 11.38 -5.67 -22.09
N ASP A 107 10.32 -6.40 -22.47
CA ASP A 107 10.36 -7.80 -22.92
C ASP A 107 11.09 -8.75 -21.95
N VAL A 108 10.86 -8.55 -20.64
CA VAL A 108 11.48 -9.37 -19.58
C VAL A 108 10.46 -10.23 -18.85
N GLU A 109 10.83 -11.47 -18.57
CA GLU A 109 9.94 -12.43 -17.89
C GLU A 109 9.87 -12.14 -16.37
N PRO A 110 8.66 -12.13 -15.77
CA PRO A 110 8.50 -12.00 -14.32
C PRO A 110 9.22 -13.11 -13.55
N GLY A 111 9.79 -12.78 -12.40
CA GLY A 111 10.55 -13.74 -11.59
C GLY A 111 12.01 -13.92 -12.01
N THR A 112 12.45 -13.36 -13.15
CA THR A 112 13.87 -13.29 -13.51
C THR A 112 14.60 -12.17 -12.75
N LYS A 113 15.95 -12.23 -12.70
CA LYS A 113 16.77 -11.17 -12.09
C LYS A 113 16.52 -9.81 -12.75
N GLU A 114 16.45 -9.79 -14.09
CA GLU A 114 16.19 -8.58 -14.88
C GLU A 114 14.75 -8.10 -14.69
N GLY A 115 13.77 -9.01 -14.73
CA GLY A 115 12.36 -8.70 -14.47
C GLY A 115 12.12 -8.08 -13.10
N SER A 116 12.84 -8.52 -12.06
CA SER A 116 12.77 -7.94 -10.71
C SER A 116 13.30 -6.50 -10.68
N ILE A 117 14.40 -6.20 -11.37
CA ILE A 117 14.97 -4.85 -11.46
C ILE A 117 14.03 -3.92 -12.23
N ILE A 118 13.52 -4.35 -13.39
CA ILE A 118 12.60 -3.54 -14.20
C ILE A 118 11.30 -3.26 -13.45
N SER A 119 10.74 -4.26 -12.78
CA SER A 119 9.54 -4.13 -11.93
C SER A 119 9.76 -3.11 -10.80
N THR A 120 10.92 -3.20 -10.14
CA THR A 120 11.35 -2.25 -9.10
C THR A 120 11.41 -0.81 -9.64
N LEU A 121 11.99 -0.60 -10.82
CA LEU A 121 12.07 0.72 -11.46
C LEU A 121 10.69 1.27 -11.84
N GLY A 122 9.85 0.47 -12.50
CA GLY A 122 8.50 0.88 -12.88
C GLY A 122 7.65 1.27 -11.68
N MET A 123 7.80 0.54 -10.57
CA MET A 123 7.14 0.88 -9.31
C MET A 123 7.71 2.13 -8.66
N ALA A 124 9.03 2.33 -8.66
CA ALA A 124 9.63 3.55 -8.11
C ALA A 124 9.10 4.81 -8.81
N VAL A 125 9.01 4.78 -10.14
CA VAL A 125 8.41 5.87 -10.94
C VAL A 125 6.94 6.08 -10.58
N SER A 126 6.18 4.98 -10.50
CA SER A 126 4.78 5.03 -10.05
C SER A 126 4.66 5.71 -8.68
N ILE A 127 5.58 5.44 -7.74
CA ILE A 127 5.53 6.02 -6.38
C ILE A 127 5.74 7.52 -6.44
N VAL A 128 6.79 7.96 -7.13
CA VAL A 128 7.11 9.39 -7.25
C VAL A 128 5.96 10.15 -7.91
N VAL A 129 5.41 9.64 -9.01
CA VAL A 129 4.30 10.29 -9.73
C VAL A 129 3.05 10.34 -8.85
N ASN A 130 2.67 9.22 -8.24
CA ASN A 130 1.45 9.16 -7.43
C ASN A 130 1.52 10.06 -6.21
N VAL A 131 2.64 10.06 -5.48
CA VAL A 131 2.83 10.95 -4.33
C VAL A 131 2.76 12.40 -4.77
N SER A 132 3.44 12.77 -5.86
CA SER A 132 3.43 14.15 -6.37
C SER A 132 2.03 14.64 -6.73
N VAL A 133 1.28 13.84 -7.50
CA VAL A 133 -0.09 14.16 -7.90
C VAL A 133 -1.02 14.20 -6.70
N LEU A 134 -0.90 13.24 -5.78
CA LEU A 134 -1.70 13.21 -4.57
C LEU A 134 -1.45 14.43 -3.69
N THR A 135 -0.19 14.84 -3.51
CA THR A 135 0.15 16.05 -2.75
C THR A 135 -0.51 17.29 -3.34
N ILE A 136 -0.44 17.48 -4.67
CA ILE A 136 -1.12 18.58 -5.35
C ILE A 136 -2.64 18.48 -5.14
N GLY A 137 -3.21 17.29 -5.32
CA GLY A 137 -4.64 17.04 -5.13
C GLY A 137 -5.12 17.35 -3.71
N VAL A 138 -4.32 17.03 -2.69
CA VAL A 138 -4.64 17.34 -1.28
C VAL A 138 -4.56 18.83 -1.01
N ILE A 139 -3.56 19.55 -1.53
CA ILE A 139 -3.41 21.01 -1.35
C ILE A 139 -4.55 21.77 -2.05
N LEU A 140 -4.88 21.39 -3.29
CA LEU A 140 -6.00 21.98 -4.02
C LEU A 140 -7.33 21.58 -3.38
N GLY A 141 -7.47 20.32 -2.98
CA GLY A 141 -8.66 19.80 -2.33
C GLY A 141 -8.97 20.48 -1.01
N SER A 142 -7.96 20.79 -0.18
CA SER A 142 -8.15 21.52 1.07
C SER A 142 -8.63 22.96 0.83
N SER A 143 -8.09 23.60 -0.22
CA SER A 143 -8.51 24.95 -0.64
C SER A 143 -9.98 24.95 -1.08
N VAL A 144 -10.39 23.96 -1.88
CA VAL A 144 -11.80 23.80 -2.28
C VAL A 144 -12.69 23.49 -1.08
N LEU A 145 -12.24 22.63 -0.17
CA LEU A 145 -13.01 22.28 1.04
C LEU A 145 -13.34 23.51 1.89
N SER A 146 -12.40 24.46 2.00
CA SER A 146 -12.59 25.69 2.76
C SER A 146 -13.63 26.65 2.16
N MET A 147 -13.95 26.48 0.88
CA MET A 147 -14.96 27.26 0.17
C MET A 147 -16.34 26.58 0.17
N LEU A 148 -16.46 25.34 0.67
CA LEU A 148 -17.72 24.61 0.66
C LEU A 148 -18.68 25.12 1.77
N PRO A 149 -20.00 25.17 1.50
CA PRO A 149 -21.00 25.52 2.50
C PRO A 149 -21.03 24.53 3.66
N SER A 150 -21.40 25.00 4.86
CA SER A 150 -21.42 24.22 6.11
C SER A 150 -22.20 22.90 6.03
N LYS A 151 -23.24 22.85 5.18
CA LYS A 151 -24.05 21.65 4.92
C LYS A 151 -23.25 20.49 4.33
N VAL A 152 -22.23 20.78 3.50
CA VAL A 152 -21.40 19.75 2.86
C VAL A 152 -20.31 19.27 3.81
N THR A 153 -19.75 20.16 4.63
CA THR A 153 -18.77 19.78 5.66
C THR A 153 -19.40 18.92 6.76
N GLU A 154 -20.67 19.14 7.11
CA GLU A 154 -21.41 18.27 8.03
C GLU A 154 -21.58 16.85 7.49
N ALA A 155 -21.74 16.69 6.16
CA ALA A 155 -21.84 15.38 5.53
C ALA A 155 -20.54 14.55 5.66
N LEU A 156 -19.39 15.20 5.84
CA LEU A 156 -18.11 14.52 6.08
C LEU A 156 -18.09 13.73 7.38
N ASN A 157 -18.97 14.05 8.35
CA ASN A 157 -19.11 13.23 9.56
C ASN A 157 -19.62 11.81 9.25
N TYR A 158 -20.35 11.63 8.14
CA TYR A 158 -20.81 10.32 7.67
C TYR A 158 -19.77 9.59 6.80
N LEU A 159 -18.59 10.18 6.59
CA LEU A 159 -17.55 9.62 5.73
C LEU A 159 -16.97 8.32 6.31
N LEU A 160 -16.76 8.24 7.63
CA LEU A 160 -16.31 7.02 8.29
C LEU A 160 -17.34 5.86 8.13
N PRO A 161 -18.62 6.05 8.50
CA PRO A 161 -19.65 5.05 8.26
C PRO A 161 -19.80 4.65 6.78
N ALA A 162 -19.77 5.62 5.87
CA ALA A 162 -19.88 5.37 4.43
C ALA A 162 -18.69 4.58 3.90
N LEU A 163 -17.47 4.85 4.39
CA LEU A 163 -16.27 4.13 4.02
C LEU A 163 -16.37 2.65 4.42
N PHE A 164 -16.78 2.36 5.65
CA PHE A 164 -16.99 0.98 6.11
C PHE A 164 -18.13 0.29 5.36
N GLY A 165 -19.22 1.00 5.05
CA GLY A 165 -20.31 0.48 4.22
C GLY A 165 -19.85 0.14 2.80
N ALA A 166 -19.08 1.03 2.18
CA ALA A 166 -18.52 0.82 0.85
C ALA A 166 -17.55 -0.37 0.82
N LEU A 167 -16.70 -0.52 1.85
CA LEU A 167 -15.83 -1.69 2.00
C LEU A 167 -16.65 -2.98 2.07
N LEU A 168 -17.70 -3.04 2.90
CA LEU A 168 -18.58 -4.21 2.98
C LEU A 168 -19.22 -4.57 1.62
N VAL A 169 -19.72 -3.58 0.89
CA VAL A 169 -20.30 -3.78 -0.44
C VAL A 169 -19.26 -4.22 -1.46
N GLN A 170 -18.08 -3.59 -1.47
CA GLN A 170 -16.98 -3.95 -2.37
C GLN A 170 -16.60 -5.42 -2.19
N PHE A 171 -16.50 -5.91 -0.96
CA PHE A 171 -16.20 -7.31 -0.69
C PHE A 171 -17.38 -8.24 -1.02
N GLY A 172 -18.62 -7.85 -0.71
CA GLY A 172 -19.82 -8.61 -1.06
C GLY A 172 -19.99 -8.78 -2.58
N MET A 173 -19.68 -7.75 -3.37
CA MET A 173 -19.76 -7.79 -4.83
C MET A 173 -18.61 -8.58 -5.46
N LYS A 174 -17.39 -8.51 -4.89
CA LYS A 174 -16.24 -9.28 -5.39
C LYS A 174 -16.48 -10.80 -5.32
N GLN A 175 -17.27 -11.27 -4.35
CA GLN A 175 -17.72 -12.67 -4.26
C GLN A 175 -18.65 -13.10 -5.40
N LYS A 176 -19.47 -12.18 -5.94
CA LYS A 176 -20.46 -12.50 -6.97
C LYS A 176 -19.83 -12.72 -8.36
N ASN A 177 -18.71 -12.05 -8.65
CA ASN A 177 -17.98 -12.19 -9.93
C ASN A 177 -16.96 -13.33 -9.93
N SER A 178 -16.80 -14.05 -8.82
CA SER A 178 -15.93 -15.23 -8.70
C SER A 178 -16.71 -16.56 -8.78
N ARG A 179 -17.94 -16.52 -9.30
CA ARG A 179 -18.75 -17.70 -9.64
C ARG A 179 -19.05 -17.73 -11.13
#